data_AF-A0A6A9T231-F1
#
_entry.id   AF-A0A6A9T231-F1
#
_cell.length_a   1.000
_cell.length_b   1.000
_cell.length_c   1.000
_cell.angle_alpha   90.00
_cell.angle_beta   90.00
_cell.angle_gamma   90.00
#
_symmetry.space_group_name_H-M   'P 1'
#
loop_
_entity.id
_entity.type
_entity.pdbx_description
1 polymer ?
#
loop_
_entity_poly.entity_id
_entity_poly.type
_entity_poly.pdbx_seq_one_letter_code
_entity_poly.pdbx_strand_id
1 'polypeptide(L)' 'MTDTCVDCGSDLAAYEPVYVSETTDGERDPVGGFCNYACLSAYIDEAELTDGAACTWSPD' A
#
# COMPACT_ATOMS: atom_id res chain seq x y z
N MET A 1 -12.91 0.61 2.91
CA MET A 1 -11.75 -0.01 3.57
C MET A 1 -12.00 -1.50 3.58
N THR A 2 -11.04 -2.29 3.14
CA THR A 2 -11.16 -3.76 3.08
C THR A 2 -10.78 -4.33 4.44
N ASP A 3 -11.58 -5.25 4.99
CA ASP A 3 -11.29 -5.94 6.25
C ASP A 3 -10.29 -7.10 6.09
N THR A 4 -9.63 -7.19 4.93
CA THR A 4 -8.73 -8.27 4.55
C THR A 4 -7.39 -7.70 4.08
N CYS A 5 -6.30 -8.28 4.56
CA CYS A 5 -4.95 -7.95 4.15
C CYS A 5 -4.78 -8.17 2.66
N VAL A 6 -4.34 -7.13 1.95
CA VAL A 6 -4.12 -7.22 0.49
C VAL A 6 -3.04 -8.24 0.15
N ASP A 7 -1.98 -8.30 0.97
CA ASP A 7 -0.82 -9.17 0.77
C ASP A 7 -1.12 -10.64 1.10
N CYS A 8 -1.55 -10.92 2.33
CA CYS A 8 -1.65 -12.30 2.83
C CYS A 8 -3.08 -12.85 2.95
N GLY A 9 -4.11 -12.05 2.65
CA GLY A 9 -5.51 -12.46 2.70
C GLY A 9 -6.09 -12.68 4.10
N SER A 10 -5.35 -12.34 5.17
CA SER A 10 -5.83 -12.49 6.55
C SER A 10 -6.85 -11.42 6.94
N ASP A 11 -7.75 -11.73 7.87
CA ASP A 11 -8.70 -10.78 8.45
C ASP A 11 -7.95 -9.72 9.29
N LEU A 12 -8.12 -8.45 8.94
CA LEU A 12 -7.44 -7.33 9.59
C LEU A 12 -7.99 -7.04 11.00
N ALA A 13 -9.22 -7.47 11.32
CA ALA A 13 -9.79 -7.27 12.64
C ALA A 13 -9.01 -7.98 13.76
N ALA A 14 -8.18 -8.97 13.41
CA ALA A 14 -7.33 -9.70 14.35
C ALA A 14 -5.98 -9.00 14.63
N TYR A 15 -5.68 -7.87 13.98
CA TYR A 15 -4.38 -7.21 14.03
C TYR A 15 -4.50 -5.70 14.28
N GLU A 16 -3.35 -5.01 14.36
CA GLU A 16 -3.25 -3.55 14.31
C GLU A 16 -2.81 -3.14 12.89
N PRO A 17 -3.74 -3.04 11.93
CA PRO A 17 -3.40 -2.92 10.52
C PRO A 17 -2.82 -1.55 10.13
N VAL A 18 -2.00 -1.57 9.10
CA VAL A 18 -1.52 -0.37 8.39
C VAL A 18 -2.42 -0.15 7.17
N TYR A 19 -2.97 1.06 7.03
CA TYR A 19 -3.78 1.43 5.86
C TYR A 19 -3.04 2.44 4.99
N VAL A 20 -2.96 2.15 3.69
CA VAL A 20 -2.32 3.01 2.71
C VAL A 20 -3.37 3.62 1.79
N SER A 21 -3.19 4.90 1.48
CA SER A 21 -3.94 5.61 0.44
C SER A 21 -2.99 6.47 -0.37
N GLU A 22 -3.23 6.49 -1.68
CA GLU A 22 -2.44 7.20 -2.67
C GLU A 22 -3.25 8.35 -3.26
N THR A 23 -2.58 9.35 -3.83
CA THR A 23 -3.26 10.44 -4.52
C THR A 23 -3.14 10.25 -6.02
N THR A 24 -4.27 10.03 -6.69
CA THR A 24 -4.39 9.91 -8.14
C THR A 24 -5.31 11.01 -8.64
N ASP A 25 -4.87 11.80 -9.62
CA ASP A 25 -5.65 12.93 -10.18
C ASP A 25 -6.19 13.93 -9.13
N GLY A 26 -5.47 14.09 -8.02
CA GLY A 26 -5.83 15.00 -6.93
C GLY A 26 -6.86 14.42 -5.93
N GLU A 27 -7.34 13.21 -6.15
CA GLU A 27 -8.19 12.49 -5.21
C GLU A 27 -7.36 11.48 -4.40
N ARG A 28 -7.70 11.27 -3.13
CA ARG A 28 -7.02 10.30 -2.27
C ARG A 28 -7.80 9.00 -2.27
N ASP A 29 -7.26 8.00 -2.94
CA ASP A 29 -7.85 6.67 -3.08
C ASP A 29 -7.23 5.68 -2.08
N PRO A 30 -8.05 4.81 -1.44
CA PRO A 30 -7.54 3.74 -0.61
C PRO A 30 -6.86 2.66 -1.45
N VAL A 31 -5.59 2.38 -1.16
CA VAL A 31 -4.84 1.28 -1.78
C VAL A 31 -5.21 -0.04 -1.10
N GLY A 32 -5.23 -0.05 0.23
CA GLY A 32 -5.49 -1.27 0.98
C GLY A 32 -5.13 -1.21 2.45
N GLY A 33 -5.46 -2.29 3.15
CA GLY A 33 -5.04 -2.56 4.52
C GLY A 33 -4.07 -3.74 4.56
N PHE A 34 -3.14 -3.69 5.49
CA PHE A 34 -2.07 -4.68 5.66
C PHE A 34 -1.98 -5.08 7.13
N CYS A 35 -1.77 -6.37 7.41
CA CYS A 35 -1.67 -6.87 8.80
C CYS A 35 -0.61 -6.14 9.62
N ASN A 36 0.51 -5.78 8.99
CA ASN A 36 1.66 -5.07 9.57
C ASN A 36 2.59 -4.60 8.43
N TYR A 37 3.73 -3.98 8.81
CA TYR A 37 4.72 -3.49 7.86
C TYR A 37 5.40 -4.57 7.02
N ALA A 38 5.45 -5.83 7.45
CA ALA A 38 6.03 -6.90 6.64
C ALA A 38 5.14 -7.21 5.44
N CYS A 39 3.82 -7.32 5.65
CA CYS A 39 2.85 -7.47 4.56
C CYS A 39 2.83 -6.27 3.62
N LEU A 40 2.97 -5.05 4.17
CA LEU A 40 3.09 -3.86 3.32
C LEU A 40 4.37 -3.91 2.47
N SER A 41 5.51 -4.29 3.06
CA SER A 41 6.78 -4.38 2.35
C SER A 41 6.72 -5.41 1.21
N ALA A 42 6.16 -6.60 1.48
CA ALA A 42 6.00 -7.65 0.48
C ALA A 42 5.13 -7.16 -0.69
N TYR A 43 3.99 -6.54 -0.40
CA TYR A 43 3.15 -5.92 -1.43
C TYR A 43 3.89 -4.86 -2.27
N ILE A 44 4.67 -3.98 -1.63
CA ILE A 44 5.46 -2.96 -2.33
C ILE A 44 6.46 -3.60 -3.29
N ASP A 45 7.16 -4.65 -2.85
CA ASP A 45 8.15 -5.35 -3.65
C ASP A 45 7.50 -6.14 -4.79
N GLU A 46 6.43 -6.88 -4.53
CA GLU A 46 5.72 -7.69 -5.54
C GLU A 46 5.04 -6.86 -6.62
N ALA A 47 4.55 -5.66 -6.26
CA ALA A 47 3.93 -4.74 -7.21
C ALA A 47 4.91 -3.70 -7.78
N GLU A 48 6.21 -3.83 -7.50
CA GLU A 48 7.28 -2.95 -8.00
C GLU A 48 6.99 -1.45 -7.74
N LEU A 49 6.33 -1.12 -6.62
CA LEU A 49 5.81 0.24 -6.36
C LEU A 49 6.91 1.27 -6.05
N THR A 50 8.15 0.80 -5.86
CA THR A 50 9.31 1.68 -5.69
C THR A 50 9.94 2.09 -7.02
N ASP A 51 9.59 1.42 -8.12
CA ASP A 51 10.21 1.66 -9.42
C ASP A 51 9.78 3.01 -9.99
N GLY A 52 10.76 3.87 -10.23
CA GLY A 52 10.51 5.23 -10.71
C GLY A 52 9.86 6.15 -9.66
N ALA A 53 9.64 5.68 -8.43
CA ALA A 53 9.13 6.51 -7.35
C ALA A 53 10.17 7.57 -6.98
N ALA A 54 9.85 8.84 -7.23
CA ALA A 54 10.67 9.98 -6.88
C ALA A 54 9.81 11.03 -6.20
N CYS A 55 10.29 11.59 -5.08
CA CYS A 55 9.63 12.73 -4.42
C CYS A 55 9.56 13.97 -5.32
N THR A 56 10.36 14.00 -6.38
CA THR A 56 10.32 14.99 -7.47
C THR A 56 10.89 14.29 -8.71
N TRP A 57 10.06 14.00 -9.71
CA TRP A 57 10.53 13.43 -10.97
C TRP A 57 10.92 14.57 -11.92
N SER A 58 12.16 14.58 -12.43
CA SER A 58 12.60 15.46 -13.52
C SER A 58 13.24 14.60 -14.61
N PRO A 59 12.76 14.66 -15.86
CA PRO A 59 13.35 13.95 -17.00
C PRO A 59 14.50 14.71 -17.67
N ASP A 60 14.95 15.84 -17.10
CA ASP A 60 16.06 16.63 -17.64
C ASP A 60 17.42 15.92 -17.52
#